data_AF-A0A4Q4CI59-F1
#
_entry.id   AF-A0A4Q4CI59-F1
#
_cell.length_a   1.000
_cell.length_b   1.000
_cell.length_c   1.000
_cell.angle_alpha   90.00
_cell.angle_beta   90.00
_cell.angle_gamma   90.00
#
_symmetry.space_group_name_H-M   'P 1'
#
loop_
_entity.id
_entity.type
_entity.pdbx_description
1 polymer ?
#
loop_
_entity_poly.entity_id
_entity_poly.type
_entity_poly.pdbx_seq_one_letter_code
_entity_poly.pdbx_strand_id
1 'polypeptide(L)' 'MASPLAWQESHVAVAGLQLRLRRAGRGQPLLVLHRDIGTPDQLPIYAALAERYDLLLPEHPGYGASERAASAA' A
#
# COMPACT_ATOMS: atom_id res chain seq x y z
N MET A 1 17.36 1.75 20.30
CA MET A 1 17.24 2.25 18.92
C MET A 1 16.20 1.40 18.22
N ALA A 2 15.14 1.99 17.66
CA ALA A 2 14.17 1.22 16.87
C ALA A 2 14.89 0.72 15.61
N SER A 3 14.75 -0.57 15.29
CA SER A 3 15.23 -1.09 14.00
C SER A 3 14.50 -0.37 12.87
N PRO A 4 15.17 -0.06 11.75
CA PRO A 4 14.51 0.54 10.60
C PRO A 4 13.34 -0.35 10.17
N LEU A 5 12.18 0.27 9.91
CA LEU A 5 10.99 -0.43 9.43
C LEU A 5 11.32 -1.14 8.12
N ALA A 6 11.17 -2.47 8.12
CA ALA A 6 11.32 -3.28 6.93
C ALA A 6 10.05 -3.17 6.08
N TRP A 7 10.16 -2.46 4.96
CA TRP A 7 9.11 -2.36 3.96
C TRP A 7 9.18 -3.54 3.00
N GLN A 8 8.02 -4.16 2.76
CA GLN A 8 7.82 -5.21 1.78
C GLN A 8 6.94 -4.67 0.68
N GLU A 9 7.27 -5.03 -0.56
CA GLU A 9 6.48 -4.71 -1.73
C GLU A 9 6.07 -5.99 -2.43
N SER A 10 4.83 -6.04 -2.88
CA SER A 10 4.25 -7.17 -3.59
C SER A 10 3.15 -6.71 -4.54
N HIS A 11 2.81 -7.55 -5.51
CA HIS A 11 1.59 -7.42 -6.30
C HIS A 11 0.59 -8.47 -5.84
N VAL A 12 -0.66 -8.04 -5.62
CA VAL A 12 -1.76 -8.90 -5.20
C VAL A 12 -2.83 -8.94 -6.28
N ALA A 13 -3.28 -10.14 -6.63
CA ALA A 13 -4.34 -10.34 -7.60
C ALA A 13 -5.72 -10.04 -6.97
N VAL A 14 -6.40 -9.02 -7.47
CA VAL A 14 -7.74 -8.60 -7.02
C VAL A 14 -8.62 -8.33 -8.24
N ALA A 15 -9.75 -9.03 -8.33
CA ALA A 15 -10.69 -8.91 -9.46
C ALA A 15 -10.04 -9.05 -10.85
N GLY A 16 -9.02 -9.90 -10.96
CA GLY A 16 -8.27 -10.12 -12.21
C GLY A 16 -7.21 -9.05 -12.51
N LEU A 17 -6.97 -8.09 -11.61
CA LEU A 17 -5.93 -7.06 -11.71
C LEU A 17 -4.80 -7.31 -10.72
N GLN A 18 -3.56 -7.03 -11.11
CA GLN A 18 -2.40 -6.99 -10.23
C GLN A 18 -2.27 -5.60 -9.59
N LEU A 19 -2.49 -5.52 -8.27
CA LEU A 19 -2.40 -4.27 -7.51
C LEU A 19 -1.13 -4.25 -6.67
N ARG A 20 -0.39 -3.15 -6.71
CA ARG A 20 0.79 -2.96 -5.85
C ARG A 20 0.34 -2.76 -4.40
N LEU A 21 0.98 -3.50 -3.50
CA LEU A 21 0.81 -3.41 -2.06
C LEU A 21 2.17 -3.24 -1.40
N ARG A 22 2.32 -2.13 -0.67
CA ARG A 22 3.43 -1.94 0.26
C ARG A 22 2.96 -2.25 1.68
N ARG A 23 3.78 -2.97 2.45
CA ARG A 23 3.47 -3.42 3.80
C ARG A 23 4.65 -3.24 4.73
N ALA A 24 4.40 -2.79 5.95
CA ALA A 24 5.41 -2.70 7.00
C ALA A 24 4.77 -2.80 8.39
N GLY A 25 5.60 -3.10 9.38
CA GLY A 25 5.15 -3.18 10.76
C GLY A 25 4.61 -4.56 11.14
N ARG A 26 3.90 -4.60 12.25
CA ARG A 26 3.35 -5.82 12.87
C ARG A 26 2.20 -5.45 13.80
N GLY A 27 1.31 -6.39 14.07
CA GLY A 27 0.18 -6.19 14.98
C GLY A 27 -1.16 -6.24 14.23
N GLN A 28 -2.13 -5.41 14.66
CA GLN A 28 -3.42 -5.36 13.99
C GLN A 28 -3.29 -4.76 12.58
N PRO A 29 -3.92 -5.37 11.56
CA PRO A 29 -3.90 -4.82 10.20
C PRO A 29 -4.55 -3.44 10.12
N LEU A 30 -3.88 -2.51 9.46
CA LEU A 30 -4.40 -1.18 9.16
C LEU A 30 -4.28 -0.92 7.65
N LEU A 31 -5.42 -0.73 6.98
CA LEU A 31 -5.49 -0.40 5.56
C LEU A 31 -5.60 1.11 5.37
N VAL A 32 -4.67 1.72 4.63
CA VAL A 32 -4.70 3.14 4.31
C VAL A 32 -4.96 3.31 2.81
N LEU A 33 -6.08 3.93 2.47
CA LEU A 33 -6.50 4.18 1.10
C LEU A 33 -6.28 5.65 0.76
N HIS A 34 -5.63 5.91 -0.37
CA HIS A 34 -5.53 7.25 -0.90
C HIS A 34 -6.87 7.74 -1.46
N ARG A 35 -6.99 9.06 -1.56
CA ARG A 35 -8.06 9.72 -2.33
C ARG A 35 -7.56 10.02 -3.74
N ASP A 36 -7.27 11.28 -4.05
CA ASP A 36 -7.32 11.75 -5.43
C ASP A 36 -5.99 11.54 -6.21
N ILE A 37 -4.85 11.66 -5.53
CA ILE A 37 -3.53 11.79 -6.16
C ILE A 37 -2.61 10.57 -6.01
N GLY A 38 -3.14 9.41 -5.62
CA GLY A 38 -2.32 8.22 -5.35
C GLY A 38 -1.78 8.14 -3.92
N THR A 39 -1.10 7.04 -3.60
CA THR A 39 -0.40 6.83 -2.33
C THR A 39 1.05 7.32 -2.45
N PRO A 40 1.45 8.41 -1.78
CA PRO A 40 2.84 8.86 -1.82
C PRO A 40 3.81 7.80 -1.30
N ASP A 41 5.04 7.79 -1.81
CA ASP A 41 6.00 6.78 -1.38
C ASP A 41 6.48 7.01 0.06
N GLN A 42 6.62 8.26 0.47
CA GLN A 42 7.24 8.64 1.72
C GLN A 42 6.42 9.71 2.45
N LEU A 43 5.67 9.28 3.46
CA LEU A 43 5.11 10.19 4.46
C LEU A 43 5.53 9.75 5.86
N PRO A 44 5.94 10.68 6.75
CA PRO A 44 6.29 10.35 8.14
C PRO A 44 5.19 9.59 8.88
N ILE A 45 3.92 9.87 8.55
CA ILE A 45 2.77 9.18 9.16
C ILE A 45 2.75 7.68 8.87
N TYR A 46 3.26 7.23 7.72
CA TYR A 46 3.28 5.80 7.41
C TYR A 46 4.26 5.04 8.31
N ALA A 47 5.44 5.62 8.57
CA ALA A 47 6.38 5.05 9.52
C ALA A 47 5.78 5.01 10.94
N ALA A 48 5.20 6.12 11.39
CA ALA A 48 4.58 6.20 12.72
C ALA A 48 3.42 5.20 12.91
N LEU A 49 2.64 4.93 11.86
CA LEU A 49 1.59 3.92 11.89
C LEU A 49 2.17 2.50 11.89
N ALA A 50 3.19 2.22 11.06
CA ALA A 50 3.82 0.90 10.98
C ALA A 50 4.60 0.51 12.25
N GLU A 51 4.95 1.46 13.12
CA GLU A 51 5.47 1.15 14.45
C GLU A 51 4.44 0.46 15.37
N ARG A 52 3.14 0.65 15.10
CA ARG A 52 2.03 0.19 15.96
C ARG A 52 1.12 -0.84 15.31
N TYR A 53 1.06 -0.83 13.99
CA TYR A 53 0.14 -1.64 13.18
C TYR A 53 0.89 -2.45 12.14
N ASP A 54 0.23 -3.49 11.64
CA ASP A 54 0.58 -4.12 10.37
C ASP A 54 -0.02 -3.29 9.24
N LEU A 55 0.75 -2.32 8.75
CA LEU A 55 0.28 -1.30 7.82
C LEU A 55 0.23 -1.84 6.38
N LEU A 56 -0.91 -1.67 5.72
CA LEU A 56 -1.16 -2.02 4.33
C LEU A 56 -1.41 -0.75 3.51
N LEU A 57 -0.54 -0.50 2.52
CA LEU A 57 -0.58 0.64 1.60
C LEU A 57 -0.76 0.14 0.16
N PRO A 58 -2.00 -0.14 -0.28
CA PRO A 58 -2.27 -0.43 -1.67
C PRO A 58 -2.26 0.83 -2.53
N GLU A 59 -2.10 0.63 -3.83
CA GLU A 59 -2.43 1.61 -4.86
C GLU A 59 -3.73 1.18 -5.56
N HIS A 60 -4.69 2.11 -5.69
CA HIS A 60 -5.95 1.81 -6.39
C HIS A 60 -5.69 1.43 -7.86
N PRO A 61 -6.60 0.68 -8.52
CA PRO A 61 -6.46 0.36 -9.94
C PRO A 61 -6.18 1.60 -10.81
N GLY A 62 -5.16 1.50 -11.66
CA GLY A 62 -4.73 2.60 -12.54
C GLY A 62 -3.92 3.70 -11.88
N TYR A 63 -3.53 3.56 -10.61
CA TYR A 63 -2.58 4.43 -9.91
C TYR A 63 -1.22 3.74 -9.71
N GLY A 64 -0.16 4.54 -9.71
CA GLY A 64 1.20 4.07 -9.44
C GLY A 64 1.60 2.90 -10.35
N ALA A 65 1.98 1.78 -9.75
CA ALA A 65 2.33 0.53 -10.42
C ALA A 65 1.25 -0.55 -10.29
N SER A 66 0.03 -0.20 -9.89
CA SER A 66 -1.15 -1.06 -10.01
C SER A 66 -1.65 -1.09 -11.45
N GLU A 67 -2.10 -2.26 -11.91
CA GLU A 67 -2.72 -2.42 -13.21
C GLU A 67 -3.93 -1.50 -13.38
N ARG A 68 -4.09 -1.00 -14.60
CA ARG A 68 -5.24 -0.19 -15.01
C ARG A 68 -6.32 -1.12 -15.55
N ALA A 69 -7.54 -0.98 -15.03
CA ALA A 69 -8.68 -1.69 -15.59
C ALA A 69 -8.89 -1.30 -17.06
N ALA A 70 -9.09 -2.30 -17.93
CA ALA A 70 -9.56 -2.04 -19.28
C ALA A 70 -10.97 -1.44 -19.23
N SER A 71 -11.30 -0.55 -20.16
CA SER A 71 -12.69 -0.13 -20.34
C SER A 71 -13.50 -1.33 -20.83
N ALA A 72 -14.68 -1.58 -20.23
CA ALA A 72 -15.65 -2.47 -20.84
C ALA A 72 -16.03 -1.90 -22.22
N ALA A 73 -15.86 -2.71 -23.26
CA ALA A 73 -16.30 -2.39 -24.61
C ALA A 73 -17.83 -2.43 -24.72
#